data_AF-A0A315ELR8-F1
#
_entry.id   AF-A0A315ELR8-F1
#
_cell.length_a   1.000
_cell.length_b   1.000
_cell.length_c   1.000
_cell.angle_alpha   90.00
_cell.angle_beta   90.00
_cell.angle_gamma   90.00
#
_symmetry.space_group_name_H-M   'P 1'
#
loop_
_entity.id
_entity.type
_entity.pdbx_description
1 polymer ?
#
loop_
_entity_poly.entity_id
_entity_poly.type
_entity_poly.pdbx_seq_one_letter_code
_entity_poly.pdbx_strand_id
1 'polypeptide(L)'
;MKSYKLYFLIAMAVALPIQAAELATFDEVRKQYQTYGDGTRLSYLYNRCAALQLNVSALLLRKGQKKGAQDFESVTQHYMVLSEANEREIDKKRGMKSKDTMKTVNRAVANVSEVYSKRMKDNFAKRGDYLIGDVQLEAELAECNLPEAFKKKAVAD
;
A
#
# COMPACT_ATOMS: atom_id res chain seq x y z
N MET A 1 41.94 -52.07 6.93
CA MET A 1 41.77 -50.67 6.49
C MET A 1 40.50 -50.56 5.68
N LYS A 2 39.44 -49.91 6.19
CA LYS A 2 38.36 -49.34 5.37
C LYS A 2 37.62 -48.31 6.23
N SER A 3 37.84 -47.05 5.86
CA SER A 3 37.36 -45.86 6.54
C SER A 3 35.93 -45.58 6.07
N TYR A 4 34.96 -45.57 6.97
CA TYR A 4 33.63 -45.01 6.69
C TYR A 4 33.52 -43.68 7.42
N LYS A 5 33.79 -42.59 6.71
CA LYS A 5 33.49 -41.22 7.17
C LYS A 5 31.98 -41.01 7.03
N LEU A 6 31.29 -40.99 8.17
CA LEU A 6 29.87 -40.66 8.23
C LEU A 6 29.74 -39.13 8.36
N TYR A 7 29.55 -38.43 7.24
CA TYR A 7 29.12 -37.03 7.23
C TYR A 7 27.60 -37.00 7.07
N PHE A 8 26.87 -36.87 8.18
CA PHE A 8 25.46 -36.50 8.13
C PHE A 8 25.36 -34.97 8.15
N LEU A 9 25.09 -34.39 6.98
CA LEU A 9 24.69 -33.01 6.79
C LEU A 9 23.33 -32.77 7.46
N ILE A 10 23.29 -31.85 8.43
CA ILE A 10 22.05 -31.32 8.99
C ILE A 10 21.44 -30.40 7.92
N ALA A 11 20.44 -30.89 7.21
CA ALA A 11 19.58 -30.05 6.37
C ALA A 11 18.61 -29.28 7.28
N MET A 12 19.02 -28.08 7.69
CA MET A 12 18.14 -27.12 8.35
C MET A 12 17.15 -26.61 7.30
N ALA A 13 15.99 -27.26 7.22
CA ALA A 13 14.86 -26.76 6.44
C ALA A 13 14.40 -25.44 7.08
N VAL A 14 14.91 -24.33 6.56
CA VAL A 14 14.36 -23.00 6.83
C VAL A 14 12.97 -22.98 6.23
N ALA A 15 11.97 -23.27 7.08
CA ALA A 15 10.58 -22.99 6.76
C ALA A 15 10.44 -21.47 6.64
N LEU A 16 10.61 -20.95 5.43
CA LEU A 16 10.23 -19.58 5.14
C LEU A 16 8.73 -19.49 5.35
N PRO A 17 8.22 -18.67 6.30
CA PRO A 17 6.82 -18.39 6.33
C PRO A 17 6.51 -17.61 5.05
N ILE A 18 5.93 -18.29 4.07
CA ILE A 18 5.25 -17.64 2.95
C ILE A 18 4.02 -16.97 3.56
N GLN A 19 4.23 -15.82 4.21
CA GLN A 19 3.16 -14.87 4.40
C GLN A 19 2.88 -14.35 3.00
N ALA A 20 1.86 -14.91 2.35
CA ALA A 20 1.29 -14.28 1.18
C ALA A 20 0.85 -12.88 1.63
N ALA A 21 1.66 -11.88 1.29
CA ALA A 21 1.27 -10.50 1.43
C ALA A 21 0.02 -10.34 0.57
N GLU A 22 -1.12 -10.03 1.20
CA GLU A 22 -2.42 -9.85 0.53
C GLU A 22 -2.37 -8.74 -0.54
N LEU A 23 -1.32 -7.89 -0.48
CA LEU A 23 -1.00 -6.85 -1.44
C LEU A 23 0.45 -6.99 -1.89
N ALA A 24 0.71 -6.87 -3.19
CA ALA A 24 2.06 -6.66 -3.73
C ALA A 24 2.72 -5.43 -3.08
N THR A 25 4.03 -5.37 -3.04
CA THR A 25 4.76 -4.20 -2.54
C THR A 25 4.61 -3.00 -3.48
N PHE A 26 4.85 -1.78 -2.97
CA PHE A 26 4.85 -0.58 -3.82
C PHE A 26 5.91 -0.65 -4.93
N ASP A 27 7.07 -1.23 -4.64
CA ASP A 27 8.14 -1.36 -5.64
C ASP A 27 7.73 -2.30 -6.78
N GLU A 28 7.05 -3.42 -6.49
CA GLU A 28 6.53 -4.32 -7.51
C GLU A 28 5.47 -3.63 -8.39
N VAL A 29 4.54 -2.88 -7.80
CA VAL A 29 3.51 -2.15 -8.54
C VAL A 29 4.14 -1.02 -9.38
N ARG A 30 5.12 -0.30 -8.84
CA ARG A 30 5.84 0.75 -9.56
C ARG A 30 6.63 0.17 -10.73
N LYS A 31 7.29 -0.97 -10.53
CA LYS A 31 7.98 -1.68 -11.62
C LYS A 31 7.02 -2.07 -12.74
N GLN A 32 5.80 -2.53 -12.41
CA GLN A 32 4.77 -2.79 -13.42
C GLN A 32 4.37 -1.51 -14.16
N TYR A 33 4.20 -0.40 -13.45
CA TYR A 33 3.93 0.90 -14.08
C TYR A 33 5.04 1.30 -15.06
N GLN A 34 6.29 1.27 -14.63
CA GLN A 34 7.46 1.62 -15.45
C GLN A 34 7.63 0.69 -16.66
N THR A 35 7.34 -0.61 -16.50
CA THR A 35 7.49 -1.59 -17.58
C THR A 35 6.43 -1.43 -18.67
N TYR A 36 5.18 -1.16 -18.30
CA TYR A 36 4.04 -1.20 -19.22
C TYR A 36 3.44 0.16 -19.55
N GLY A 37 3.83 1.22 -18.84
CA GLY A 37 3.24 2.56 -18.97
C GLY A 37 1.75 2.62 -18.60
N ASP A 38 1.25 1.62 -17.87
CA ASP A 38 -0.17 1.51 -17.52
C ASP A 38 -0.52 2.44 -16.37
N GLY A 39 -1.12 3.59 -16.71
CA GLY A 39 -1.56 4.59 -15.73
C GLY A 39 -2.46 4.04 -14.62
N THR A 40 -3.17 2.91 -14.82
CA THR A 40 -4.00 2.33 -13.76
C THR A 40 -3.17 1.84 -12.56
N ARG A 41 -1.91 1.47 -12.78
CA ARG A 41 -0.96 1.11 -11.71
C ARG A 41 -0.59 2.32 -10.86
N LEU A 42 -0.44 3.48 -11.48
CA LEU A 42 -0.20 4.73 -10.77
C LEU A 42 -1.42 5.17 -9.96
N SER A 43 -2.63 5.07 -10.51
CA SER A 43 -3.87 5.29 -9.75
C SER A 43 -3.96 4.34 -8.56
N TYR A 44 -3.61 3.07 -8.75
CA TYR A 44 -3.64 2.08 -7.67
C TYR A 44 -2.67 2.44 -6.54
N LEU A 45 -1.45 2.89 -6.84
CA LEU A 45 -0.49 3.38 -5.84
C LEU A 45 -1.06 4.56 -5.03
N TYR A 46 -1.64 5.57 -5.70
CA TYR A 46 -2.27 6.69 -5.00
C TYR A 46 -3.47 6.24 -4.14
N ASN A 47 -4.32 5.36 -4.67
CA ASN A 47 -5.46 4.82 -3.94
C ASN A 47 -5.03 4.04 -2.69
N ARG A 48 -3.89 3.31 -2.76
CA ARG A 48 -3.32 2.61 -1.62
C ARG A 48 -2.84 3.57 -0.53
N CYS A 49 -2.14 4.64 -0.89
CA CYS A 49 -1.77 5.65 0.10
C CYS A 49 -2.99 6.35 0.71
N ALA A 50 -3.98 6.75 -0.09
CA ALA A 50 -5.22 7.31 0.45
C ALA A 50 -5.90 6.34 1.43
N ALA A 51 -6.05 5.06 1.04
CA ALA A 51 -6.68 4.05 1.87
C ALA A 51 -5.93 3.78 3.19
N LEU A 52 -4.60 3.71 3.14
CA LEU A 52 -3.76 3.49 4.32
C LEU A 52 -3.88 4.68 5.29
N GLN A 53 -3.75 5.91 4.79
CA GLN A 53 -3.84 7.11 5.61
C GLN A 53 -5.25 7.28 6.21
N LEU A 54 -6.30 6.89 5.49
CA LEU A 54 -7.67 6.89 6.01
C LEU A 54 -7.85 5.90 7.17
N ASN A 55 -7.25 4.71 7.08
CA ASN A 55 -7.28 3.73 8.18
C ASN A 55 -6.51 4.23 9.42
N VAL A 56 -5.36 4.88 9.22
CA VAL A 56 -4.60 5.51 10.31
C VAL A 56 -5.41 6.65 10.94
N SER A 57 -6.03 7.51 10.14
CA SER A 57 -6.93 8.56 10.62
C SER A 57 -8.06 7.99 11.48
N ALA A 58 -8.74 6.94 10.99
CA ALA A 58 -9.80 6.26 11.73
C ALA A 58 -9.31 5.63 13.06
N LEU A 59 -8.09 5.08 13.08
CA LEU A 59 -7.48 4.56 14.31
C LEU A 59 -7.21 5.68 15.32
N LEU A 60 -6.68 6.82 14.87
CA LEU A 60 -6.40 7.97 15.74
C LEU A 60 -7.68 8.57 16.31
N LEU A 61 -8.76 8.66 15.53
CA LEU A 61 -10.08 9.07 16.03
C LEU A 61 -10.55 8.17 17.18
N ARG A 62 -10.42 6.85 17.04
CA ARG A 62 -10.79 5.88 18.09
C ARG A 62 -9.93 6.03 19.35
N LYS A 63 -8.69 6.50 19.21
CA LYS A 63 -7.78 6.83 20.32
C LYS A 63 -8.01 8.22 20.91
N GLY A 64 -8.99 8.98 20.41
CA GLY A 64 -9.27 10.36 20.85
C GLY A 64 -8.33 11.42 20.30
N GLN A 65 -7.41 11.07 19.38
CA GLN A 65 -6.40 11.97 18.81
C GLN A 65 -6.94 12.71 17.58
N LYS A 66 -7.89 13.63 17.80
CA LYS A 66 -8.62 14.34 16.73
C LYS A 66 -7.72 15.10 15.75
N LYS A 67 -6.71 15.84 16.24
CA LYS A 67 -5.80 16.61 15.39
C LYS A 67 -4.98 15.70 14.48
N GLY A 68 -4.37 14.66 15.04
CA GLY A 68 -3.61 13.68 14.25
C GLY A 68 -4.50 13.01 13.21
N ALA A 69 -5.72 12.63 13.56
CA ALA A 69 -6.66 12.07 12.58
C ALA A 69 -6.95 13.02 11.41
N GLN A 70 -7.16 14.31 11.70
CA GLN A 70 -7.39 15.33 10.68
C GLN A 70 -6.16 15.53 9.78
N ASP A 71 -4.94 15.48 10.34
CA ASP A 71 -3.71 15.58 9.57
C ASP A 71 -3.60 14.43 8.55
N PHE A 72 -3.93 13.20 8.97
CA PHE A 72 -3.95 12.03 8.09
C PHE A 72 -5.11 12.02 7.08
N GLU A 73 -6.26 12.59 7.45
CA GLU A 73 -7.38 12.80 6.53
C GLU A 73 -6.99 13.80 5.43
N SER A 74 -6.26 14.87 5.76
CA SER A 74 -5.74 15.82 4.78
C SER A 74 -4.82 15.14 3.76
N VAL A 75 -3.91 14.28 4.22
CA VAL A 75 -3.04 13.49 3.34
C VAL A 75 -3.86 12.53 2.46
N THR A 76 -4.92 11.93 3.01
CA THR A 76 -5.86 11.08 2.26
C THR A 76 -6.48 11.85 1.09
N GLN A 77 -7.01 13.05 1.37
CA GLN A 77 -7.61 13.89 0.33
C GLN A 77 -6.59 14.29 -0.75
N HIS A 78 -5.34 14.56 -0.37
CA HIS A 78 -4.29 14.86 -1.34
C HIS A 78 -4.08 13.68 -2.32
N TYR A 79 -3.90 12.46 -1.82
CA TYR A 79 -3.77 11.30 -2.72
C TYR A 79 -5.00 11.03 -3.56
N MET A 80 -6.19 11.29 -3.04
CA MET A 80 -7.44 11.17 -3.80
C MET A 80 -7.48 12.13 -4.99
N VAL A 81 -7.01 13.38 -4.81
CA VAL A 81 -6.87 14.36 -5.90
C VAL A 81 -5.79 13.92 -6.91
N LEU A 82 -4.65 13.39 -6.46
CA LEU A 82 -3.62 12.85 -7.36
C LEU A 82 -4.14 11.68 -8.19
N SER A 83 -4.90 10.78 -7.57
CA SER A 83 -5.54 9.66 -8.24
C SER A 83 -6.59 10.14 -9.25
N GLU A 84 -7.42 11.12 -8.88
CA GLU A 84 -8.42 11.69 -9.77
C GLU A 84 -7.79 12.34 -11.01
N ALA A 85 -6.71 13.10 -10.82
CA ALA A 85 -5.97 13.70 -11.92
C ALA A 85 -5.42 12.62 -12.87
N ASN A 86 -4.91 11.51 -12.33
CA ASN A 86 -4.42 10.40 -13.13
C ASN A 86 -5.54 9.66 -13.89
N GLU A 87 -6.70 9.43 -13.25
CA GLU A 87 -7.89 8.87 -13.93
C GLU A 87 -8.32 9.75 -15.12
N ARG A 88 -8.31 11.08 -14.97
CA ARG A 88 -8.61 12.02 -16.06
C ARG A 88 -7.63 11.89 -17.22
N GLU A 89 -6.34 11.73 -16.94
CA GLU A 89 -5.33 11.52 -17.97
C GLU A 89 -5.49 10.16 -18.67
N ILE A 90 -5.87 9.10 -17.94
CA ILE A 90 -6.18 7.78 -18.52
C ILE A 90 -7.37 7.89 -19.47
N ASP A 91 -8.47 8.51 -19.03
CA ASP A 91 -9.67 8.72 -19.85
C ASP A 91 -9.33 9.49 -21.14
N LYS A 92 -8.57 10.58 -21.00
CA LYS A 92 -8.11 11.40 -22.13
C LYS A 92 -7.30 10.59 -23.13
N LYS A 93 -6.33 9.77 -22.67
CA LYS A 93 -5.53 8.89 -23.53
C LYS A 93 -6.38 7.82 -24.22
N ARG A 94 -7.48 7.40 -23.61
CA ARG A 94 -8.44 6.43 -24.16
C ARG A 94 -9.54 7.07 -25.03
N GLY A 95 -9.52 8.39 -25.23
CA GLY A 95 -10.55 9.12 -25.98
C GLY A 95 -11.93 9.17 -25.29
N MET A 96 -11.97 8.93 -23.97
CA MET A 96 -13.20 8.93 -23.17
C MET A 96 -13.42 10.29 -22.50
N LYS A 97 -14.68 10.68 -22.30
CA LYS A 97 -15.02 11.87 -21.51
C LYS A 97 -14.93 11.55 -20.02
N SER A 98 -14.06 12.24 -19.29
CA SER A 98 -13.97 12.11 -17.83
C SER A 98 -15.26 12.56 -17.14
N LYS A 99 -15.92 11.64 -16.47
CA LYS A 99 -17.12 11.87 -15.65
C LYS A 99 -17.01 11.05 -14.37
N ASP A 100 -17.43 11.61 -13.25
CA ASP A 100 -17.49 10.93 -11.95
C ASP A 100 -16.15 10.28 -11.52
N THR A 101 -15.01 10.84 -11.97
CA THR A 101 -13.66 10.33 -11.66
C THR A 101 -13.43 10.24 -10.15
N MET A 102 -13.88 11.26 -9.41
CA MET A 102 -13.80 11.23 -7.95
C MET A 102 -14.73 10.18 -7.31
N LYS A 103 -15.84 9.82 -7.95
CA LYS A 103 -16.67 8.69 -7.47
C LYS A 103 -15.94 7.36 -7.68
N THR A 104 -15.26 7.20 -8.81
CA THR A 104 -14.42 6.02 -9.09
C THR A 104 -13.28 5.90 -8.09
N VAL A 105 -12.54 6.97 -7.86
CA VAL A 105 -11.45 7.00 -6.87
C VAL A 105 -11.97 6.70 -5.46
N ASN A 106 -13.09 7.29 -5.03
CA ASN A 106 -13.71 6.97 -3.73
C ASN A 106 -14.01 5.47 -3.59
N ARG A 107 -14.60 4.83 -4.62
CA ARG A 107 -14.87 3.39 -4.60
C ARG A 107 -13.60 2.56 -4.55
N ALA A 108 -12.57 2.95 -5.30
CA ALA A 108 -11.29 2.26 -5.32
C ALA A 108 -10.58 2.36 -3.95
N VAL A 109 -10.57 3.55 -3.36
CA VAL A 109 -10.02 3.80 -2.01
C VAL A 109 -10.80 3.01 -0.96
N ALA A 110 -12.12 2.98 -1.01
CA ALA A 110 -12.94 2.19 -0.10
C ALA A 110 -12.61 0.70 -0.17
N ASN A 111 -12.49 0.14 -1.37
CA ASN A 111 -12.13 -1.28 -1.56
C ASN A 111 -10.76 -1.60 -0.96
N VAL A 112 -9.74 -0.79 -1.27
CA VAL A 112 -8.38 -0.98 -0.75
C VAL A 112 -8.30 -0.73 0.76
N SER A 113 -9.12 0.18 1.28
CA SER A 113 -9.24 0.48 2.72
C SER A 113 -9.66 -0.74 3.52
N GLU A 114 -10.56 -1.58 3.00
CA GLU A 114 -10.95 -2.82 3.66
C GLU A 114 -9.78 -3.79 3.83
N VAL A 115 -8.89 -3.88 2.83
CA VAL A 115 -7.69 -4.73 2.91
C VAL A 115 -6.75 -4.27 4.01
N TYR A 116 -6.46 -2.95 4.08
CA TYR A 116 -5.65 -2.39 5.15
C TYR A 116 -6.32 -2.52 6.53
N SER A 117 -7.63 -2.29 6.61
CA SER A 117 -8.39 -2.45 7.86
C SER A 117 -8.29 -3.87 8.39
N LYS A 118 -8.46 -4.87 7.52
CA LYS A 118 -8.30 -6.29 7.85
C LYS A 118 -6.88 -6.58 8.33
N ARG A 119 -5.86 -6.17 7.58
CA ARG A 119 -4.45 -6.35 7.95
C ARG A 119 -4.12 -5.73 9.32
N MET A 120 -4.56 -4.50 9.58
CA MET A 120 -4.34 -3.82 10.85
C MET A 120 -5.04 -4.52 12.02
N LYS A 121 -6.25 -5.04 11.82
CA LYS A 121 -6.95 -5.85 12.84
C LYS A 121 -6.23 -7.17 13.12
N ASP A 122 -5.76 -7.84 12.07
CA ASP A 122 -4.98 -9.08 12.19
C ASP A 122 -3.66 -8.83 12.93
N ASN A 123 -3.01 -7.69 12.66
CA ASN A 123 -1.82 -7.27 13.40
C ASN A 123 -2.15 -7.11 14.89
N PHE A 124 -3.18 -6.33 15.21
CA PHE A 124 -3.58 -6.11 16.61
C PHE A 124 -3.89 -7.42 17.34
N ALA A 125 -4.62 -8.34 16.69
CA ALA A 125 -4.92 -9.65 17.27
C ALA A 125 -3.67 -10.50 17.55
N LYS A 126 -2.64 -10.40 16.70
CA LYS A 126 -1.40 -11.17 16.84
C LYS A 126 -0.39 -10.56 17.80
N ARG A 127 -0.29 -9.23 17.85
CA ARG A 127 0.83 -8.51 18.49
C ARG A 127 0.42 -7.38 19.43
N GLY A 128 -0.86 -7.05 19.53
CA GLY A 128 -1.37 -5.94 20.33
C GLY A 128 -1.15 -4.54 19.73
N ASP A 129 -0.58 -4.44 18.52
CA ASP A 129 -0.41 -3.19 17.79
C ASP A 129 -0.95 -3.31 16.35
N TYR A 130 -1.55 -2.23 15.84
CA TYR A 130 -2.15 -2.19 14.51
C TYR A 130 -1.13 -1.99 13.39
N LEU A 131 -0.04 -1.27 13.67
CA LEU A 131 0.95 -0.84 12.69
C LEU A 131 2.32 -1.47 12.98
N ILE A 132 2.75 -1.46 14.24
CA ILE A 132 4.14 -1.73 14.59
C ILE A 132 4.55 -3.18 14.36
N GLY A 133 5.70 -3.37 13.71
CA GLY A 133 6.30 -4.66 13.39
C GLY A 133 5.72 -5.34 12.14
N ASP A 134 4.79 -4.72 11.43
CA ASP A 134 4.40 -5.14 10.10
C ASP A 134 5.25 -4.40 9.07
N VAL A 135 6.37 -5.04 8.68
CA VAL A 135 7.43 -4.44 7.87
C VAL A 135 6.90 -3.79 6.60
N GLN A 136 5.97 -4.44 5.91
CA GLN A 136 5.40 -3.88 4.67
C GLN A 136 4.48 -2.70 4.98
N LEU A 137 3.63 -2.81 5.99
CA LEU A 137 2.70 -1.74 6.35
C LEU A 137 3.44 -0.49 6.84
N GLU A 138 4.49 -0.67 7.65
CA GLU A 138 5.36 0.41 8.12
C GLU A 138 6.11 1.08 6.96
N ALA A 139 6.66 0.30 6.03
CA ALA A 139 7.35 0.83 4.86
C ALA A 139 6.40 1.63 3.95
N GLU A 140 5.20 1.10 3.70
CA GLU A 140 4.18 1.79 2.90
C GLU A 140 3.72 3.08 3.58
N LEU A 141 3.47 3.06 4.89
CA LEU A 141 3.06 4.24 5.64
C LEU A 141 4.16 5.32 5.60
N ALA A 142 5.42 4.94 5.76
CA ALA A 142 6.55 5.86 5.68
C ALA A 142 6.65 6.53 4.31
N GLU A 143 6.45 5.78 3.22
CA GLU A 143 6.44 6.35 1.87
C GLU A 143 5.23 7.26 1.64
N CYS A 144 4.06 6.88 2.15
CA CYS A 144 2.82 7.63 1.96
C CYS A 144 2.77 8.95 2.75
N ASN A 145 3.63 9.19 3.75
CA ASN A 145 3.58 10.42 4.55
C ASN A 145 3.97 11.69 3.77
N LEU A 146 4.60 11.55 2.61
CA LEU A 146 5.08 12.68 1.79
C LEU A 146 4.53 12.58 0.35
N PRO A 147 3.32 13.08 0.06
CA PRO A 147 2.67 12.95 -1.25
C PRO A 147 3.52 13.40 -2.45
N GLU A 148 4.23 14.52 -2.33
CA GLU A 148 5.07 15.02 -3.43
C GLU A 148 6.30 14.15 -3.67
N ALA A 149 6.93 13.66 -2.60
CA ALA A 149 8.07 12.74 -2.71
C ALA A 149 7.61 11.39 -3.27
N PHE A 150 6.46 10.89 -2.82
CA PHE A 150 5.83 9.68 -3.33
C PHE A 150 5.54 9.80 -4.82
N LYS A 151 4.85 10.87 -5.24
CA LYS A 151 4.55 11.15 -6.65
C LYS A 151 5.83 11.17 -7.48
N LYS A 152 6.85 11.91 -7.05
CA LYS A 152 8.13 11.98 -7.75
C LYS A 152 8.77 10.61 -7.90
N LYS A 153 8.79 9.80 -6.84
CA LYS A 153 9.31 8.43 -6.88
C LYS A 153 8.48 7.53 -7.78
N ALA A 154 7.15 7.65 -7.76
CA ALA A 154 6.23 6.82 -8.53
C ALA A 154 6.29 7.06 -10.04
N VAL A 155 6.64 8.28 -10.47
CA VAL A 155 6.75 8.65 -11.89
C VAL A 155 8.19 8.71 -12.41
N ALA A 156 9.19 8.60 -11.54
CA ALA A 156 10.58 8.50 -11.96
C ALA A 156 10.86 7.09 -12.49
N ASP A 157 11.62 7.01 -13.59
CA ASP A 157 12.13 5.76 -14.18
C ASP A 157 13.27 5.17 -13.35
#